data_AF-A0A8T7GQH8-F1
#
_entry.id   AF-A0A8T7GQH8-F1
#
_cell.length_a   1.000
_cell.length_b   1.000
_cell.length_c   1.000
_cell.angle_alpha   90.00
_cell.angle_beta   90.00
_cell.angle_gamma   90.00
#
_symmetry.space_group_name_H-M   'P 1'
#
loop_
_entity.id
_entity.type
_entity.pdbx_description
1 polymer ?
#
loop_
_entity_poly.entity_id
_entity_poly.type
_entity_poly.pdbx_seq_one_letter_code
_entity_poly.pdbx_strand_id
1 'polypeptide(L)'
;MTHNNHQPETINQTLHPKTRAKQYIKEAHGLLQEAVKELEKGDPRQAAEKLWGAAALAVKAYAYWKEGKRLTSHKELWQYKDRLRDELGEWVYDAWMAANGMHTCFYEGWCTRRDVEEALKQVERLVKGIEVLLERC
;
A
#
# COMPACT_ATOMS: atom_id res chain seq x y z
N MET A 1 -33.29 -11.18 41.84
CA MET A 1 -32.79 -10.00 41.11
C MET A 1 -31.57 -10.42 40.32
N THR A 2 -31.78 -10.83 39.07
CA THR A 2 -30.71 -11.20 38.14
C THR A 2 -30.26 -9.94 37.41
N HIS A 3 -29.10 -9.39 37.80
CA HIS A 3 -28.45 -8.36 36.99
C HIS A 3 -27.75 -9.03 35.82
N ASN A 4 -28.46 -9.11 34.69
CA ASN A 4 -27.87 -9.34 33.39
C ASN A 4 -27.98 -8.03 32.62
N ASN A 5 -26.88 -7.33 32.43
CA ASN A 5 -26.78 -6.23 31.47
C ASN A 5 -25.40 -6.26 30.81
N HIS A 6 -25.34 -7.09 29.77
CA HIS A 6 -24.67 -6.87 28.49
C HIS A 6 -23.68 -5.70 28.47
N GLN A 7 -22.39 -6.03 28.55
CA GLN A 7 -21.33 -5.17 28.03
C GLN A 7 -21.57 -4.99 26.52
N PRO A 8 -21.50 -3.77 25.97
CA PRO A 8 -21.75 -3.55 24.57
C PRO A 8 -20.68 -4.25 23.73
N GLU A 9 -21.17 -5.13 22.86
CA GLU A 9 -20.42 -5.81 21.81
C GLU A 9 -19.62 -4.79 21.00
N THR A 10 -18.34 -5.09 20.82
CA THR A 10 -17.40 -4.28 20.04
C THR A 10 -17.94 -4.14 18.62
N ILE A 11 -18.29 -2.91 18.24
CA ILE A 11 -18.78 -2.58 16.90
C ILE A 11 -17.61 -2.75 15.93
N ASN A 12 -17.42 -3.98 15.44
CA ASN A 12 -16.61 -4.24 14.25
C ASN A 12 -17.42 -3.73 13.06
N GLN A 13 -17.49 -2.40 12.93
CA GLN A 13 -18.20 -1.75 11.83
C GLN A 13 -17.47 -2.13 10.54
N THR A 14 -18.12 -3.01 9.78
CA THR A 14 -17.78 -3.32 8.39
C THR A 14 -17.82 -2.02 7.59
N LEU A 15 -16.71 -1.28 7.58
CA LEU A 15 -16.56 -0.08 6.77
C LEU A 15 -16.88 -0.46 5.33
N HIS A 16 -17.82 0.26 4.72
CA HIS A 16 -18.22 0.05 3.33
C HIS A 16 -16.95 -0.08 2.45
N PRO A 17 -16.88 -1.00 1.48
CA PRO A 17 -15.64 -1.30 0.76
C PRO A 17 -14.92 -0.09 0.17
N LYS A 18 -15.68 0.87 -0.40
CA LYS A 18 -15.13 2.15 -0.87
C LYS A 18 -14.46 2.99 0.23
N THR A 19 -15.01 3.00 1.44
CA THR A 19 -14.44 3.75 2.59
C THR A 19 -13.13 3.12 3.06
N ARG A 20 -13.08 1.79 3.14
CA ARG A 20 -11.86 1.06 3.53
C ARG A 20 -10.74 1.22 2.51
N ALA A 21 -11.07 1.19 1.22
CA ALA A 21 -10.12 1.42 0.14
C ALA A 21 -9.51 2.84 0.22
N LYS A 22 -10.34 3.87 0.46
CA LYS A 22 -9.86 5.26 0.67
C LYS A 22 -8.94 5.38 1.90
N GLN A 23 -9.24 4.66 2.97
CA GLN A 23 -8.36 4.62 4.15
C GLN A 23 -6.98 4.05 3.80
N TYR A 24 -6.92 2.94 3.06
CA TYR A 24 -5.64 2.35 2.64
C TYR A 24 -4.82 3.28 1.75
N ILE A 25 -5.44 4.03 0.83
CA ILE A 25 -4.72 5.04 0.03
C ILE A 25 -4.22 6.18 0.91
N LYS A 26 -5.02 6.67 1.85
CA LYS A 26 -4.57 7.71 2.80
C LYS A 26 -3.37 7.23 3.61
N GLU A 27 -3.39 6.00 4.10
CA GLU A 27 -2.26 5.40 4.83
C GLU A 27 -1.04 5.21 3.91
N ALA A 28 -1.23 4.81 2.65
CA ALA A 28 -0.14 4.70 1.67
C ALA A 28 0.55 6.06 1.42
N HIS A 29 -0.20 7.15 1.28
CA HIS A 29 0.36 8.50 1.19
C HIS A 29 1.14 8.90 2.44
N GLY A 30 0.65 8.55 3.63
CA GLY A 30 1.38 8.75 4.89
C GLY A 30 2.73 8.05 4.88
N LEU A 31 2.79 6.80 4.40
CA LEU A 31 4.04 6.04 4.28
C LEU A 31 5.00 6.66 3.24
N LEU A 32 4.50 7.22 2.13
CA LEU A 32 5.35 7.95 1.18
C LEU A 32 6.01 9.18 1.84
N GLN A 33 5.24 9.94 2.63
CA GLN A 33 5.78 11.09 3.38
C GLN A 33 6.81 10.65 4.43
N GLU A 34 6.57 9.53 5.11
CA GLU A 34 7.55 8.94 6.04
C GLU A 34 8.81 8.49 5.31
N ALA A 35 8.71 7.86 4.14
CA ALA A 35 9.85 7.45 3.34
C ALA A 35 10.78 8.62 3.00
N VAL A 36 10.20 9.78 2.63
CA VAL A 36 10.98 11.01 2.37
C VAL A 36 11.72 11.47 3.65
N LYS A 37 11.05 11.47 4.80
CA LYS A 37 11.67 11.85 6.08
C LYS A 37 12.80 10.92 6.48
N GLU A 38 12.67 9.62 6.23
CA GLU A 38 13.76 8.66 6.50
C GLU A 38 14.96 8.89 5.57
N LEU A 39 14.73 9.24 4.29
CA LEU A 39 15.82 9.66 3.39
C LEU A 39 16.52 10.94 3.84
N GLU A 40 15.77 11.92 4.35
CA GLU A 40 16.33 13.17 4.91
C GLU A 40 17.21 12.89 6.14
N LYS A 41 16.85 11.91 6.96
CA LYS A 41 17.65 11.45 8.11
C LYS A 41 18.85 10.59 7.71
N GLY A 42 18.98 10.23 6.45
CA GLY A 42 20.04 9.35 5.96
C GLY A 42 19.79 7.85 6.24
N ASP A 43 18.53 7.43 6.40
CA ASP A 43 18.13 6.04 6.59
C ASP A 43 17.39 5.48 5.36
N PRO A 44 18.14 5.06 4.32
CA PRO A 44 17.53 4.48 3.11
C PRO A 44 16.84 3.14 3.39
N ARG A 45 17.24 2.41 4.44
CA ARG A 45 16.65 1.11 4.79
C ARG A 45 15.23 1.29 5.32
N GLN A 46 15.05 2.24 6.24
CA GLN A 46 13.72 2.55 6.76
C GLN A 46 12.84 3.21 5.69
N ALA A 47 13.42 4.04 4.81
CA ALA A 47 12.68 4.56 3.67
C ALA A 47 12.18 3.42 2.75
N ALA A 48 13.01 2.41 2.47
CA ALA A 48 12.64 1.25 1.67
C ALA A 48 11.47 0.45 2.29
N GLU A 49 11.47 0.27 3.63
CA GLU A 49 10.35 -0.36 4.34
C GLU A 49 9.02 0.36 4.07
N LYS A 50 9.05 1.70 4.17
CA LYS A 50 7.87 2.55 3.99
C LYS A 50 7.36 2.52 2.55
N LEU A 51 8.26 2.52 1.56
CA LEU A 51 7.90 2.37 0.15
C LEU A 51 7.23 1.02 -0.14
N TRP A 52 7.77 -0.07 0.39
CA TRP A 52 7.13 -1.38 0.27
C TRP A 52 5.72 -1.39 0.88
N GLY A 53 5.59 -0.84 2.10
CA GLY A 53 4.30 -0.72 2.78
C GLY A 53 3.28 0.09 1.99
N ALA A 54 3.70 1.23 1.41
CA ALA A 54 2.85 2.08 0.59
C ALA A 54 2.32 1.34 -0.65
N ALA A 55 3.19 0.64 -1.38
CA ALA A 55 2.81 -0.16 -2.53
C ALA A 55 1.83 -1.27 -2.16
N ALA A 56 2.12 -2.02 -1.09
CA ALA A 56 1.28 -3.11 -0.61
C ALA A 56 -0.11 -2.62 -0.18
N LEU A 57 -0.20 -1.47 0.50
CA LEU A 57 -1.48 -0.86 0.87
C LEU A 57 -2.26 -0.38 -0.35
N ALA A 58 -1.60 0.19 -1.35
CA ALA A 58 -2.27 0.65 -2.57
C ALA A 58 -2.88 -0.52 -3.35
N VAL A 59 -2.16 -1.64 -3.50
CA VAL A 59 -2.72 -2.85 -4.14
C VAL A 59 -3.89 -3.42 -3.33
N LYS A 60 -3.81 -3.42 -2.00
CA LYS A 60 -4.95 -3.80 -1.13
C LYS A 60 -6.14 -2.87 -1.31
N ALA A 61 -5.92 -1.57 -1.43
CA ALA A 61 -6.97 -0.58 -1.66
C ALA A 61 -7.73 -0.88 -2.94
N TYR A 62 -7.01 -1.14 -4.03
CA TYR A 62 -7.61 -1.48 -5.31
C TYR A 62 -8.43 -2.77 -5.24
N ALA A 63 -7.88 -3.83 -4.63
CA ALA A 63 -8.58 -5.11 -4.49
C ALA A 63 -9.88 -4.99 -3.69
N TYR A 64 -9.85 -4.19 -2.63
CA TYR A 64 -11.01 -3.94 -1.80
C TYR A 64 -12.05 -3.08 -2.53
N TRP A 65 -11.62 -2.08 -3.30
CA TRP A 65 -12.51 -1.21 -4.07
C TRP A 65 -13.18 -1.95 -5.24
N LYS A 66 -12.41 -2.71 -6.03
CA LYS A 66 -12.89 -3.38 -7.24
C LYS A 66 -13.80 -4.58 -6.91
N GLU A 67 -13.44 -5.36 -5.89
CA GLU A 67 -14.03 -6.69 -5.64
C GLU A 67 -14.43 -6.93 -4.17
N GLY A 68 -14.20 -5.98 -3.27
CA GLY A 68 -14.36 -6.23 -1.83
C GLY A 68 -13.37 -7.27 -1.28
N LYS A 69 -12.31 -7.60 -2.04
CA LYS A 69 -11.37 -8.66 -1.69
C LYS A 69 -10.29 -8.15 -0.74
N ARG A 70 -10.11 -8.84 0.39
CA ARG A 70 -8.99 -8.60 1.31
C ARG A 70 -7.79 -9.46 0.90
N LEU A 71 -6.68 -8.82 0.52
CA LEU A 71 -5.40 -9.51 0.27
C LEU A 71 -4.60 -9.60 1.57
N THR A 72 -4.10 -10.80 1.87
CA THR A 72 -3.46 -11.17 3.14
C THR A 72 -2.05 -11.72 3.00
N SER A 73 -1.58 -12.00 1.77
CA SER A 73 -0.23 -12.55 1.54
C SER A 73 0.54 -11.85 0.41
N HIS A 74 1.87 -11.97 0.40
CA HIS A 74 2.72 -11.46 -0.69
C HIS A 74 2.37 -12.09 -2.03
N LYS A 75 2.04 -13.40 -2.05
CA LYS A 75 1.59 -14.11 -3.26
C LYS A 75 0.33 -13.47 -3.83
N GLU A 76 -0.65 -13.15 -2.99
CA GLU A 76 -1.88 -12.50 -3.44
C GLU A 76 -1.61 -11.10 -4.00
N LEU A 77 -0.77 -10.29 -3.35
CA LEU A 77 -0.38 -8.98 -3.88
C LEU A 77 0.30 -9.11 -5.26
N TRP A 78 1.23 -10.07 -5.37
CA TRP A 78 1.98 -10.33 -6.60
C TRP A 78 1.05 -10.70 -7.77
N GLN A 79 0.06 -11.55 -7.53
CA GLN A 79 -0.90 -11.95 -8.55
C GLN A 79 -1.88 -10.81 -8.86
N TYR A 80 -2.29 -10.04 -7.85
CA TYR A 80 -3.31 -9.01 -8.03
C TYR A 80 -2.78 -7.77 -8.78
N LYS A 81 -1.45 -7.54 -8.78
CA LYS A 81 -0.83 -6.48 -9.59
C LYS A 81 -1.19 -6.57 -11.07
N ASP A 82 -1.46 -7.77 -11.60
CA ASP A 82 -1.74 -7.93 -13.04
C ASP A 82 -3.08 -7.28 -13.40
N ARG A 83 -4.06 -7.29 -12.50
CA ARG A 83 -5.31 -6.54 -12.69
C ARG A 83 -5.10 -5.02 -12.70
N LEU A 84 -4.13 -4.53 -11.92
CA LEU A 84 -3.75 -3.12 -11.95
C LEU A 84 -3.04 -2.78 -13.27
N ARG A 85 -2.19 -3.68 -13.76
CA ARG A 85 -1.51 -3.53 -15.04
C ARG A 85 -2.50 -3.47 -16.21
N ASP A 86 -3.56 -4.27 -16.18
CA ASP A 86 -4.62 -4.24 -17.21
C ASP A 86 -5.36 -2.88 -17.24
N GLU A 87 -5.45 -2.18 -16.11
CA GLU A 87 -6.27 -0.97 -15.95
C GLU A 87 -5.44 0.33 -16.03
N LEU A 88 -4.20 0.30 -15.53
CA LEU A 88 -3.29 1.46 -15.50
C LEU A 88 -2.21 1.41 -16.58
N GLY A 89 -1.92 0.22 -17.11
CA GLY A 89 -0.92 -0.02 -18.14
C GLY A 89 0.35 -0.71 -17.64
N GLU A 90 1.22 -1.04 -18.60
CA GLU A 90 2.43 -1.85 -18.44
C GLU A 90 3.40 -1.37 -17.36
N TRP A 91 3.49 -0.05 -17.15
CA TRP A 91 4.39 0.56 -16.15
C TRP A 91 4.12 0.10 -14.72
N VAL A 92 2.95 -0.46 -14.42
CA VAL A 92 2.64 -1.07 -13.12
C VAL A 92 3.61 -2.22 -12.79
N TYR A 93 4.08 -2.95 -13.81
CA TYR A 93 5.09 -3.98 -13.60
C TYR A 93 6.36 -3.38 -13.00
N ASP A 94 6.88 -2.31 -13.61
CA ASP A 94 8.11 -1.66 -13.17
C ASP A 94 7.95 -1.06 -11.76
N ALA A 95 6.80 -0.44 -11.47
CA ALA A 95 6.51 0.09 -10.14
C ALA A 95 6.42 -1.00 -9.08
N TRP A 96 5.80 -2.14 -9.40
CA TRP A 96 5.75 -3.28 -8.49
C TRP A 96 7.13 -3.90 -8.27
N MET A 97 7.95 -4.01 -9.33
CA MET A 97 9.31 -4.54 -9.20
C MET A 97 10.21 -3.61 -8.39
N ALA A 98 10.07 -2.29 -8.55
CA ALA A 98 10.75 -1.31 -7.70
C ALA A 98 10.35 -1.48 -6.22
N ALA A 99 9.06 -1.65 -5.93
CA ALA A 99 8.59 -1.90 -4.57
C ALA A 99 9.12 -3.22 -3.97
N ASN A 100 9.22 -4.29 -4.77
CA ASN A 100 9.81 -5.55 -4.30
C ASN A 100 11.31 -5.41 -4.03
N GLY A 101 12.03 -4.63 -4.85
CA GLY A 101 13.42 -4.27 -4.56
C GLY A 101 13.57 -3.57 -3.21
N MET A 102 12.63 -2.67 -2.87
CA MET A 102 12.61 -2.01 -1.56
C MET A 102 12.34 -2.99 -0.41
N HIS A 103 11.46 -3.98 -0.62
CA HIS A 103 11.22 -5.02 0.35
C HIS A 103 12.47 -5.88 0.61
N THR A 104 13.16 -6.33 -0.44
CA THR A 104 14.45 -7.02 -0.31
C THR A 104 15.48 -6.15 0.42
N CYS A 105 15.58 -4.89 0.02
CA CYS A 105 16.52 -3.96 0.63
C CYS A 105 16.24 -3.66 2.09
N PHE A 106 14.97 -3.62 2.52
CA PHE A 106 14.64 -3.49 3.93
C PHE A 106 15.23 -4.66 4.75
N TYR A 107 15.18 -5.89 4.23
CA TYR A 107 15.78 -7.05 4.90
C TYR A 107 17.30 -7.03 4.85
N GLU A 108 17.85 -6.79 3.67
CA GLU A 108 19.26 -7.03 3.38
C GLU A 108 20.17 -5.80 3.54
N GLY A 109 19.59 -4.60 3.51
CA GLY A 109 20.31 -3.33 3.65
C GLY A 109 21.11 -2.90 2.41
N TRP A 110 20.78 -3.43 1.21
CA TRP A 110 21.60 -3.23 0.01
C TRP A 110 21.36 -1.92 -0.75
N CYS A 111 20.24 -1.21 -0.53
CA CYS A 111 19.95 -0.01 -1.30
C CYS A 111 20.95 1.10 -1.05
N THR A 112 21.29 1.82 -2.10
CA THR A 112 21.76 3.19 -1.99
C THR A 112 20.58 4.16 -1.86
N ARG A 113 20.85 5.38 -1.37
CA ARG A 113 19.87 6.49 -1.40
C ARG A 113 19.25 6.69 -2.79
N ARG A 114 20.05 6.56 -3.86
CA ARG A 114 19.60 6.75 -5.24
C ARG A 114 18.58 5.69 -5.66
N ASP A 115 18.77 4.44 -5.24
CA ASP A 115 17.84 3.34 -5.54
C ASP A 115 16.48 3.61 -4.88
N VAL A 116 16.49 4.08 -3.64
CA VAL A 116 15.26 4.43 -2.90
C VAL A 116 14.57 5.66 -3.50
N GLU A 117 15.33 6.67 -3.92
CA GLU A 117 14.77 7.86 -4.60
C GLU A 117 14.10 7.50 -5.94
N GLU A 118 14.65 6.55 -6.70
CA GLU A 118 14.01 6.07 -7.92
C GLU A 118 12.76 5.23 -7.62
N ALA A 119 12.85 4.31 -6.65
CA ALA A 119 11.68 3.54 -6.22
C ALA A 119 10.56 4.43 -5.67
N LEU A 120 10.89 5.51 -4.97
CA LEU A 120 9.91 6.48 -4.46
C LEU A 120 9.06 7.06 -5.61
N LYS A 121 9.67 7.48 -6.72
CA LYS A 121 8.93 8.00 -7.88
C LYS A 121 7.97 6.97 -8.45
N GLN A 122 8.41 5.72 -8.57
CA GLN A 122 7.62 4.64 -9.14
C GLN A 122 6.45 4.25 -8.22
N VAL A 123 6.69 4.14 -6.91
CA VAL A 123 5.66 3.80 -5.93
C VAL A 123 4.67 4.96 -5.77
N GLU A 124 5.13 6.21 -5.77
CA GLU A 124 4.25 7.39 -5.75
C GLU A 124 3.33 7.42 -6.97
N ARG A 125 3.87 7.12 -8.16
CA ARG A 125 3.06 6.99 -9.38
C ARG A 125 2.01 5.88 -9.25
N LEU A 126 2.37 4.74 -8.66
CA LEU A 126 1.43 3.64 -8.40
C LEU A 126 0.30 4.05 -7.46
N VAL A 127 0.62 4.66 -6.31
CA VAL A 127 -0.36 5.13 -5.32
C VAL A 127 -1.33 6.13 -5.95
N LYS A 128 -0.81 7.15 -6.64
CA LYS A 128 -1.65 8.18 -7.31
C LYS A 128 -2.50 7.59 -8.43
N GLY A 129 -1.94 6.67 -9.23
CA GLY A 129 -2.68 6.00 -10.29
C GLY A 129 -3.90 5.23 -9.76
N ILE A 130 -3.71 4.53 -8.64
CA ILE A 130 -4.79 3.79 -7.96
C ILE A 130 -5.80 4.75 -7.34
N GLU A 131 -5.36 5.82 -6.68
CA GLU A 131 -6.24 6.85 -6.14
C GLU A 131 -7.20 7.41 -7.20
N VAL A 132 -6.68 7.75 -8.38
CA VAL A 132 -7.50 8.21 -9.51
C VAL A 132 -8.53 7.17 -9.95
N LEU A 133 -8.20 5.86 -9.93
CA LEU A 133 -9.19 4.82 -10.25
C LEU A 133 -10.32 4.77 -9.21
N LEU A 134 -9.99 4.91 -7.92
CA LEU A 134 -10.96 4.87 -6.83
C LEU A 134 -11.97 6.03 -6.88
N GLU A 135 -11.59 7.15 -7.49
CA GLU A 135 -12.40 8.36 -7.63
C GLU A 135 -13.39 8.34 -8.80
N ARG A 136 -13.24 7.43 -9.77
CA ARG A 136 -14.10 7.32 -10.98
C ARG A 136 -15.50 6.72 -10.71
N CYS A 137 -16.00 6.81 -9.48
CA CYS A 137 -17.01 5.91 -8.93
C CYS A 137 -18.12 6.62 -8.14
#